data_AF-A0A419DZ04-F1
#
_entry.id   AF-A0A419DZ04-F1
#
_cell.length_a   1.000
_cell.length_b   1.000
_cell.length_c   1.000
_cell.angle_alpha   90.00
_cell.angle_beta   90.00
_cell.angle_gamma   90.00
#
_symmetry.space_group_name_H-M   'P 1'
#
loop_
_entity.id
_entity.type
_entity.pdbx_description
1 polymer ?
#
loop_
_entity_poly.entity_id
_entity_poly.type
_entity_poly.pdbx_seq_one_letter_code
_entity_poly.pdbx_strand_id
1 'polypeptide(L)'
;MDVEVWYGTVIVYHRAGGEGTKTYVPTTHTKLFIVIGLAAFLMLVAAGVAGFYFKRFPNPPLKRARLLLRDIPFEVELASRPMERARGLAGREGLARSAGMLFVFHSPGTHGFWMQGMNFPLDIVWIRGNRVVGFSENLEPPKGEIFPRSSYPPGPVDRVLEISAGLVSELGLAAGDPVSLFLDEPR
;
A
#
# COMPACT_ATOMS: atom_id res chain seq x y z
N MET A 1 -63.12 7.19 -15.57
CA MET A 1 -62.02 7.47 -14.62
C MET A 1 -61.02 8.26 -15.43
N ASP A 2 -60.88 9.54 -15.12
CA ASP A 2 -59.94 10.41 -15.81
C ASP A 2 -58.70 10.54 -14.93
N VAL A 3 -57.51 10.44 -15.52
CA VAL A 3 -56.22 10.51 -14.81
C VAL A 3 -55.37 11.56 -15.49
N GLU A 4 -54.93 12.57 -14.75
CA GLU A 4 -54.02 13.61 -15.23
C GLU A 4 -52.73 13.60 -14.41
N VAL A 5 -51.60 13.82 -15.09
CA VAL A 5 -50.27 13.87 -14.48
C VAL A 5 -49.68 15.26 -14.67
N TRP A 6 -49.42 15.96 -13.56
CA TRP A 6 -48.81 17.30 -13.55
C TRP A 6 -47.67 17.36 -12.54
N TYR A 7 -46.49 17.85 -12.95
CA TYR A 7 -45.28 18.02 -12.10
C TYR A 7 -44.94 16.84 -11.18
N GLY A 8 -45.24 15.64 -11.66
CA GLY A 8 -44.96 14.39 -10.96
C GLY A 8 -46.03 13.96 -9.98
N THR A 9 -47.22 14.56 -9.90
CA THR A 9 -48.34 14.06 -9.08
C THR A 9 -49.39 13.42 -9.99
N VAL A 10 -49.91 12.26 -9.59
CA VAL A 10 -51.07 11.62 -10.25
C VAL A 10 -52.34 12.05 -9.53
N ILE A 11 -53.27 12.66 -10.27
CA ILE A 11 -54.60 13.03 -9.77
C ILE A 11 -55.62 12.05 -10.36
N VAL A 12 -56.35 11.34 -9.49
CA VAL A 12 -57.39 10.39 -9.89
C VAL A 12 -58.76 11.02 -9.65
N TYR A 13 -59.58 11.12 -10.69
CA TYR A 13 -60.94 11.66 -10.58
C TYR A 13 -61.97 10.53 -10.47
N HIS A 14 -62.70 10.47 -9.35
CA HIS A 14 -63.89 9.64 -9.20
C HIS A 14 -65.15 10.44 -9.52
N ARG A 15 -65.94 9.97 -10.51
CA ARG A 15 -67.23 10.57 -10.86
C ARG A 15 -68.35 9.75 -10.23
N ALA A 16 -68.77 10.14 -9.03
CA ALA A 16 -70.04 9.74 -8.44
C ALA A 16 -70.71 10.99 -7.88
N GLY A 17 -71.92 11.28 -8.35
CA GLY A 17 -72.86 12.33 -7.92
C GLY A 17 -72.33 13.47 -7.04
N GLY A 18 -72.20 14.66 -7.63
CA GLY A 18 -72.35 15.94 -6.91
C GLY A 18 -71.06 16.71 -6.59
N GLU A 19 -70.03 16.10 -6.01
CA GLU A 19 -68.81 16.82 -5.62
C GLU A 19 -67.56 15.95 -5.88
N GLY A 20 -66.68 16.39 -6.78
CA GLY A 20 -65.47 15.67 -7.15
C GLY A 20 -64.39 15.79 -6.08
N THR A 21 -64.14 14.71 -5.33
CA THR A 21 -63.00 14.63 -4.41
C THR A 21 -61.71 14.39 -5.19
N LYS A 22 -60.75 15.32 -5.08
CA LYS A 22 -59.40 15.16 -5.65
C LYS A 22 -58.53 14.39 -4.64
N THR A 23 -58.16 13.15 -4.96
CA THR A 23 -57.17 12.41 -4.17
C THR A 23 -55.77 12.69 -4.70
N TYR A 24 -54.95 13.31 -3.85
CA TYR A 24 -53.53 13.54 -4.12
C TYR A 24 -52.74 12.29 -3.74
N VAL A 25 -52.11 11.64 -4.71
CA VAL A 25 -51.18 10.54 -4.44
C VAL A 25 -49.75 11.13 -4.36
N PRO A 26 -49.15 11.27 -3.17
CA PRO A 26 -47.82 11.86 -3.03
C PRO A 26 -46.75 10.98 -3.69
N THR A 27 -46.07 11.53 -4.70
CA THR A 27 -44.98 10.86 -5.46
C THR A 27 -43.59 11.08 -4.87
N THR A 28 -43.54 11.46 -3.59
CA THR A 28 -42.32 11.71 -2.83
C THR A 28 -41.36 10.51 -2.91
N HIS A 29 -41.89 9.29 -2.97
CA HIS A 29 -41.11 8.07 -3.13
C HIS A 29 -40.40 7.99 -4.50
N THR A 30 -41.03 8.42 -5.59
CA THR A 30 -40.46 8.33 -6.94
C THR A 30 -39.23 9.22 -7.13
N LYS A 31 -39.25 10.45 -6.62
CA LYS A 31 -38.10 11.37 -6.70
C LYS A 31 -36.93 10.87 -5.86
N LEU A 32 -37.20 10.27 -4.70
CA LEU A 32 -36.18 9.69 -3.83
C LEU A 32 -35.49 8.48 -4.48
N PHE A 33 -36.24 7.58 -5.13
CA PHE A 33 -35.66 6.44 -5.85
C PHE A 33 -34.77 6.86 -7.02
N ILE A 34 -35.13 7.92 -7.76
CA ILE A 34 -34.32 8.45 -8.86
C ILE A 34 -32.99 9.02 -8.34
N VAL A 35 -33.03 9.78 -7.25
CA VAL A 35 -31.81 10.37 -6.65
C VAL A 35 -30.88 9.28 -6.11
N ILE A 36 -31.41 8.27 -5.41
CA ILE A 36 -30.62 7.14 -4.91
C ILE A 36 -30.02 6.34 -6.07
N GLY A 37 -30.80 6.07 -7.12
CA GLY A 37 -30.33 5.37 -8.31
C GLY A 37 -29.22 6.12 -9.05
N LEU A 38 -29.36 7.45 -9.21
CA LEU A 38 -28.32 8.29 -9.82
C LEU A 38 -27.05 8.34 -8.96
N ALA A 39 -27.18 8.47 -7.63
CA ALA A 39 -26.05 8.44 -6.72
C ALA A 39 -25.31 7.10 -6.76
N ALA A 40 -26.04 5.98 -6.78
CA ALA A 40 -25.46 4.65 -6.90
C ALA A 40 -24.77 4.45 -8.26
N PHE A 41 -25.37 4.93 -9.36
CA PHE A 41 -24.77 4.88 -10.69
C PHE A 41 -23.48 5.72 -10.76
N LEU A 42 -23.49 6.95 -10.24
CA LEU A 42 -22.29 7.79 -10.18
C LEU A 42 -21.19 7.17 -9.32
N MET A 43 -21.55 6.52 -8.20
CA MET A 43 -20.59 5.79 -7.37
C MET A 43 -19.99 4.59 -8.12
N LEU A 44 -20.80 3.84 -8.89
CA LEU A 44 -20.32 2.75 -9.73
C LEU A 44 -19.40 3.23 -10.85
N VAL A 45 -19.75 4.34 -11.52
CA VAL A 45 -18.90 4.97 -12.54
C VAL A 45 -17.60 5.45 -11.92
N ALA A 46 -17.64 6.12 -10.76
CA ALA A 46 -16.45 6.57 -10.05
C ALA A 46 -15.55 5.38 -9.65
N ALA A 47 -16.13 4.30 -9.13
CA ALA A 47 -15.40 3.07 -8.80
C ALA A 47 -14.79 2.42 -10.05
N GLY A 48 -15.52 2.38 -11.16
CA GLY A 48 -15.03 1.87 -12.44
C GLY A 48 -13.88 2.70 -13.01
N VAL A 49 -14.00 4.03 -12.97
CA VAL A 49 -12.94 4.96 -13.38
C VAL A 49 -11.72 4.82 -12.47
N ALA A 50 -11.90 4.78 -11.15
CA ALA A 50 -10.81 4.57 -10.21
C ALA A 50 -10.09 3.24 -10.46
N GLY A 51 -10.84 2.13 -10.58
CA GLY A 51 -10.29 0.82 -10.90
C GLY A 51 -9.55 0.79 -12.23
N PHE A 52 -10.06 1.47 -13.26
CA PHE A 52 -9.38 1.64 -14.54
C PHE A 52 -8.08 2.44 -14.40
N TYR A 53 -8.10 3.55 -13.66
CA TYR A 53 -6.90 4.36 -13.37
C TYR A 53 -5.84 3.54 -12.63
N PHE A 54 -6.22 2.81 -11.57
CA PHE A 54 -5.30 1.95 -10.83
C PHE A 54 -4.70 0.82 -11.69
N LYS A 55 -5.50 0.21 -12.57
CA LYS A 55 -4.98 -0.77 -13.54
C LYS A 55 -4.06 -0.14 -14.58
N ARG A 56 -4.36 1.08 -15.02
CA ARG A 56 -3.63 1.77 -16.10
C ARG A 56 -2.30 2.35 -15.64
N PHE A 57 -2.21 2.75 -14.38
CA PHE A 57 -1.03 3.38 -13.78
C PHE A 57 -0.55 2.58 -12.57
N PRO A 58 0.03 1.39 -12.78
CA PRO A 58 0.70 0.67 -11.71
C PRO A 58 1.86 1.49 -11.16
N ASN A 59 2.24 1.24 -9.91
CA ASN A 59 3.45 1.84 -9.34
C ASN A 59 4.65 1.52 -10.24
N PRO A 60 5.47 2.52 -10.61
CA PRO A 60 6.65 2.26 -11.41
C PRO A 60 7.56 1.26 -10.68
N PRO A 61 8.29 0.42 -11.43
CA PRO A 61 9.25 -0.51 -10.83
C PRO A 61 10.28 0.28 -10.02
N LEU A 62 10.74 -0.31 -8.91
CA LEU A 62 11.80 0.29 -8.10
C LEU A 62 13.10 0.34 -8.90
N LYS A 63 13.91 1.37 -8.63
CA LYS A 63 15.28 1.42 -9.14
C LYS A 63 16.08 0.25 -8.58
N ARG A 64 17.02 -0.25 -9.36
CA ARG A 64 17.94 -1.32 -8.95
C ARG A 64 19.36 -0.79 -8.84
N ALA A 65 20.13 -1.45 -8.00
CA ALA A 65 21.54 -1.17 -7.80
C ALA A 65 22.24 -2.44 -7.33
N ARG A 66 23.54 -2.48 -7.51
CA ARG A 66 24.39 -3.51 -6.93
C ARG A 66 25.00 -2.99 -5.63
N LEU A 67 24.84 -3.73 -4.55
CA LEU A 67 25.44 -3.44 -3.26
C LEU A 67 26.50 -4.50 -2.95
N LEU A 68 27.69 -4.06 -2.54
CA LEU A 68 28.71 -4.94 -1.97
C LEU A 68 28.73 -4.77 -0.46
N LEU A 69 28.55 -5.87 0.27
CA LEU A 69 28.72 -5.93 1.72
C LEU A 69 29.96 -6.75 2.05
N ARG A 70 30.97 -6.10 2.63
CA ARG A 70 32.36 -6.58 2.70
C ARG A 70 33.00 -6.75 1.31
N ASP A 71 32.55 -7.74 0.56
CA ASP A 71 32.83 -7.99 -0.87
C ASP A 71 31.72 -8.85 -1.53
N ILE A 72 30.64 -9.14 -0.79
CA ILE A 72 29.57 -10.05 -1.19
C ILE A 72 28.52 -9.25 -1.96
N PRO A 73 28.20 -9.61 -3.22
CA PRO A 73 27.28 -8.86 -4.03
C PRO A 73 25.81 -9.19 -3.72
N PHE A 74 25.01 -8.14 -3.63
CA PHE A 74 23.56 -8.19 -3.57
C PHE A 74 22.96 -7.29 -4.66
N GLU A 75 21.99 -7.83 -5.38
CA GLU A 75 21.12 -7.07 -6.27
C GLU A 75 20.00 -6.45 -5.43
N VAL A 76 19.99 -5.13 -5.29
CA VAL A 76 19.06 -4.45 -4.39
C VAL A 76 18.06 -3.58 -5.13
N GLU A 77 16.81 -3.64 -4.68
CA GLU A 77 15.78 -2.65 -5.05
C GLU A 77 15.83 -1.47 -4.09
N LEU A 78 15.75 -0.25 -4.61
CA LEU A 78 15.89 0.98 -3.82
C LEU A 78 14.52 1.51 -3.37
N ALA A 79 14.30 1.53 -2.06
CA ALA A 79 13.14 2.15 -1.42
C ALA A 79 13.53 3.54 -0.86
N SER A 80 13.32 4.58 -1.67
CA SER A 80 13.76 5.96 -1.36
C SER A 80 12.59 6.91 -1.07
N ARG A 81 11.38 6.59 -1.54
CA ARG A 81 10.17 7.36 -1.28
C ARG A 81 9.41 6.80 -0.07
N PRO A 82 8.67 7.64 0.69
CA PRO A 82 7.92 7.18 1.86
C PRO A 82 7.00 5.99 1.59
N MET A 83 6.29 5.98 0.45
CA MET A 83 5.40 4.87 0.08
C MET A 83 6.15 3.59 -0.26
N GLU A 84 7.33 3.68 -0.87
CA GLU A 84 8.18 2.52 -1.16
C GLU A 84 8.69 1.89 0.13
N ARG A 85 9.17 2.73 1.07
CA ARG A 85 9.63 2.28 2.38
C ARG A 85 8.50 1.69 3.22
N ALA A 86 7.32 2.30 3.20
CA ALA A 86 6.17 1.80 3.95
C ALA A 86 5.68 0.44 3.43
N ARG A 87 5.82 0.19 2.12
CA ARG A 87 5.50 -1.11 1.52
C ARG A 87 6.55 -2.17 1.81
N GLY A 88 7.83 -1.82 1.67
CA GLY A 88 8.94 -2.75 1.82
C GLY A 88 8.77 -4.02 0.97
N LEU A 89 9.02 -5.17 1.59
CA LEU A 89 8.84 -6.50 1.00
C LEU A 89 7.46 -7.12 1.26
N ALA A 90 6.50 -6.38 1.84
CA ALA A 90 5.19 -6.91 2.20
C ALA A 90 4.43 -7.51 1.00
N GLY A 91 3.80 -8.66 1.23
CA GLY A 91 3.03 -9.42 0.24
C GLY A 91 3.86 -10.17 -0.81
N ARG A 92 5.20 -10.12 -0.77
CA ARG A 92 6.05 -10.95 -1.63
C ARG A 92 6.07 -12.39 -1.14
N GLU A 93 6.30 -13.34 -2.03
CA GLU A 93 6.38 -14.77 -1.69
C GLU A 93 7.76 -15.18 -1.14
N GLY A 94 8.80 -14.43 -1.49
CA GLY A 94 10.16 -14.70 -1.05
C GLY A 94 11.16 -13.65 -1.52
N LEU A 95 12.43 -13.90 -1.19
CA LEU A 95 13.58 -13.10 -1.59
C LEU A 95 14.75 -14.03 -1.92
N ALA A 96 15.34 -13.84 -3.10
CA ALA A 96 16.51 -14.60 -3.52
C ALA A 96 17.72 -14.28 -2.62
N ARG A 97 18.58 -15.27 -2.37
CA ARG A 97 19.73 -15.12 -1.44
C ARG A 97 20.70 -14.01 -1.83
N SER A 98 20.86 -13.74 -3.12
CA SER A 98 21.71 -12.66 -3.65
C SER A 98 20.95 -11.37 -3.92
N ALA A 99 19.73 -11.22 -3.38
CA ALA A 99 18.90 -10.05 -3.56
C ALA A 99 18.59 -9.39 -2.21
N GLY A 100 18.22 -8.11 -2.27
CA GLY A 100 17.80 -7.37 -1.08
C GLY A 100 16.93 -6.17 -1.42
N MET A 101 16.46 -5.49 -0.38
CA MET A 101 15.87 -4.17 -0.51
C MET A 101 16.67 -3.17 0.31
N LEU A 102 17.12 -2.10 -0.34
CA LEU A 102 17.88 -1.04 0.30
C LEU A 102 16.98 0.18 0.50
N PHE A 103 16.69 0.47 1.76
CA PHE A 103 15.96 1.64 2.19
C PHE A 103 16.95 2.79 2.34
N VAL A 104 16.67 3.90 1.65
CA VAL A 104 17.54 5.09 1.65
C VAL A 104 16.80 6.25 2.31
N PHE A 105 17.48 6.89 3.26
CA PHE A 105 16.97 8.03 4.01
C PHE A 105 17.79 9.29 3.67
N HIS A 106 17.11 10.43 3.57
CA HIS A 106 17.75 11.71 3.25
C HIS A 106 18.67 12.20 4.37
N SER A 107 18.28 11.92 5.61
CA SER A 107 19.01 12.27 6.81
C SER A 107 19.13 11.05 7.70
N PRO A 108 20.25 10.89 8.42
CA PRO A 108 20.43 9.78 9.34
C PRO A 108 19.47 9.88 10.53
N GLY A 109 18.93 8.75 10.98
CA GLY A 109 17.99 8.74 12.09
C GLY A 109 17.74 7.34 12.65
N THR A 110 16.91 7.29 13.69
CA THR A 110 16.44 6.03 14.27
C THR A 110 15.16 5.62 13.55
N HIS A 111 15.28 4.67 12.62
CA HIS A 111 14.16 4.19 11.81
C HIS A 111 13.70 2.82 12.29
N GLY A 112 12.45 2.72 12.75
CA GLY A 112 11.84 1.46 13.15
C GLY A 112 11.39 0.65 11.93
N PHE A 113 11.72 -0.63 11.90
CA PHE A 113 11.28 -1.58 10.88
C PHE A 113 10.42 -2.67 11.51
N TRP A 114 9.32 -3.01 10.87
CA TRP A 114 8.37 -4.02 11.34
C TRP A 114 8.14 -5.07 10.26
N MET A 115 7.56 -6.20 10.66
CA MET A 115 7.28 -7.32 9.75
C MET A 115 5.82 -7.36 9.28
N GLN A 116 5.08 -6.25 9.38
CA GLN A 116 3.65 -6.19 9.02
C GLN A 116 3.45 -6.58 7.55
N GLY A 117 2.62 -7.61 7.30
CA GLY A 117 2.31 -8.09 5.94
C GLY A 117 3.42 -8.89 5.26
N MET A 118 4.45 -9.32 6.00
CA MET A 118 5.50 -10.21 5.51
C MET A 118 5.03 -11.66 5.44
N ASN A 119 5.53 -12.41 4.46
CA ASN A 119 5.24 -13.85 4.30
C ASN A 119 6.45 -14.74 4.59
N PHE A 120 7.64 -14.16 4.82
CA PHE A 120 8.89 -14.88 5.04
C PHE A 120 9.80 -14.07 5.98
N PRO A 121 10.72 -14.75 6.69
CA PRO A 121 11.60 -14.08 7.65
C PRO A 121 12.74 -13.31 6.95
N LEU A 122 13.27 -12.30 7.65
CA LEU A 122 14.34 -11.43 7.15
C LEU A 122 15.44 -11.21 8.18
N ASP A 123 16.63 -10.92 7.67
CA ASP A 123 17.65 -10.19 8.43
C ASP A 123 17.65 -8.72 8.00
N ILE A 124 17.84 -7.83 8.97
CA ILE A 124 18.02 -6.39 8.75
C ILE A 124 19.47 -6.01 9.05
N VAL A 125 20.10 -5.35 8.09
CA VAL A 125 21.44 -4.76 8.22
C VAL A 125 21.31 -3.25 8.37
N TRP A 126 21.73 -2.73 9.52
CA TRP A 126 21.70 -1.31 9.86
C TRP A 126 22.97 -0.63 9.34
N ILE A 127 22.85 0.41 8.50
CA ILE A 127 24.00 1.00 7.79
C ILE A 127 24.09 2.50 8.05
N ARG A 128 25.28 2.97 8.40
CA ARG A 128 25.59 4.39 8.57
C ARG A 128 26.78 4.78 7.71
N GLY A 129 26.57 5.68 6.77
CA GLY A 129 27.56 5.93 5.72
C GLY A 129 27.91 4.61 5.04
N ASN A 130 29.19 4.35 4.81
CA ASN A 130 29.64 3.14 4.11
C ASN A 130 30.01 2.00 5.07
N ARG A 131 29.38 1.91 6.25
CA ARG A 131 29.65 0.86 7.24
C ARG A 131 28.38 0.30 7.87
N VAL A 132 28.40 -0.99 8.16
CA VAL A 132 27.40 -1.63 9.02
C VAL A 132 27.58 -1.19 10.46
N VAL A 133 26.49 -0.84 11.15
CA VAL A 133 26.50 -0.48 12.57
C VAL A 133 25.87 -1.56 13.46
N GLY A 134 25.13 -2.50 12.87
CA GLY A 134 24.57 -3.64 13.59
C GLY A 134 23.54 -4.39 12.75
N PHE A 135 22.86 -5.34 13.39
CA PHE A 135 21.90 -6.23 12.73
C PHE A 135 20.64 -6.45 13.57
N SER A 136 19.59 -6.93 12.92
CA SER A 136 18.47 -7.62 13.56
C SER A 136 18.17 -8.86 12.74
N GLU A 137 18.46 -10.01 13.30
CA GLU A 137 18.49 -11.28 12.57
C GLU A 137 17.23 -12.10 12.83
N ASN A 138 16.86 -12.93 11.84
CA ASN A 138 15.76 -13.90 11.90
C ASN A 138 14.45 -13.27 12.39
N LEU A 139 14.11 -12.10 11.85
CA LEU A 139 12.83 -11.46 12.13
C LEU A 139 11.73 -12.27 11.44
N GLU A 140 10.79 -12.78 12.24
CA GLU A 140 9.69 -13.61 11.77
C GLU A 140 8.46 -12.78 11.36
N PRO A 141 7.66 -13.26 10.40
CA PRO A 141 6.32 -12.72 10.16
C PRO A 141 5.45 -12.71 11.44
N PRO A 142 4.64 -11.67 11.66
CA PRO A 142 3.73 -11.57 12.81
C PRO A 142 2.74 -12.73 12.84
N LYS A 143 2.46 -13.29 14.03
CA LYS A 143 1.54 -14.42 14.18
C LYS A 143 0.16 -13.96 14.68
N GLY A 144 -0.47 -13.07 13.91
CA GLY A 144 -1.80 -12.52 14.22
C GLY A 144 -1.76 -11.26 15.10
N GLU A 145 -0.60 -10.66 15.32
CA GLU A 145 -0.50 -9.37 15.99
C GLU A 145 -1.08 -8.24 15.13
N ILE A 146 -1.88 -7.37 15.75
CA ILE A 146 -2.44 -6.17 15.09
C ILE A 146 -1.37 -5.08 14.93
N PHE A 147 -0.45 -4.99 15.89
CA PHE A 147 0.66 -4.05 15.92
C PHE A 147 1.97 -4.81 16.20
N PRO A 148 2.63 -5.35 15.17
CA PRO A 148 3.87 -6.09 15.37
C PRO A 148 4.96 -5.17 15.90
N ARG A 149 5.81 -5.72 16.75
CA ARG A 149 6.94 -5.00 17.32
C ARG A 149 7.90 -4.57 16.20
N SER A 150 8.37 -3.35 16.27
CA SER A 150 9.44 -2.88 15.39
C SER A 150 10.82 -3.21 15.96
N SER A 151 11.74 -3.57 15.07
CA SER A 151 13.18 -3.56 15.34
C SER A 151 13.76 -2.18 15.07
N TYR A 152 14.82 -1.84 15.80
CA TYR A 152 15.46 -0.52 15.76
C TYR A 152 16.98 -0.67 15.64
N PRO A 153 17.65 0.27 14.95
CA PRO A 153 19.10 0.26 14.85
C PRO A 153 19.75 0.61 16.20
N PRO A 154 21.02 0.20 16.42
CA PRO A 154 21.78 0.56 17.63
C PRO A 154 22.17 2.05 17.69
N GLY A 155 21.97 2.80 16.61
CA GLY A 155 22.22 4.24 16.52
C GLY A 155 21.66 4.82 15.21
N PRO A 156 21.87 6.11 14.92
CA PRO A 156 21.37 6.74 13.70
C PRO A 156 21.94 6.06 12.43
N VAL A 157 21.06 5.75 11.48
CA VAL A 157 21.38 5.11 10.19
C VAL A 157 20.83 5.95 9.04
N ASP A 158 21.52 5.94 7.91
CA ASP A 158 21.06 6.57 6.65
C ASP A 158 20.61 5.54 5.61
N ARG A 159 20.94 4.26 5.83
CA ARG A 159 20.51 3.15 4.99
C ARG A 159 20.17 1.93 5.83
N VAL A 160 19.24 1.14 5.33
CA VAL A 160 18.84 -0.15 5.92
C VAL A 160 18.72 -1.15 4.80
N LEU A 161 19.34 -2.31 4.95
CA LEU A 161 19.29 -3.38 3.95
C LEU A 161 18.54 -4.57 4.53
N GLU A 162 17.46 -4.97 3.88
CA GLU A 162 16.75 -6.23 4.15
C GLU A 162 17.29 -7.33 3.23
N ILE A 163 17.66 -8.47 3.82
CA ILE A 163 18.10 -9.70 3.13
C ILE A 163 17.39 -10.91 3.72
N SER A 164 17.46 -12.06 3.03
CA SER A 164 16.85 -13.30 3.53
C SER A 164 17.41 -13.69 4.91
N ALA A 165 16.54 -14.18 5.80
CA ALA A 165 16.92 -14.54 7.16
C ALA A 165 18.07 -15.56 7.24
N GLY A 166 18.90 -15.41 8.26
CA GLY A 166 20.04 -16.27 8.57
C GLY A 166 21.30 -15.99 7.75
N LEU A 167 21.23 -15.11 6.74
CA LEU A 167 22.39 -14.76 5.92
C LEU A 167 23.46 -13.99 6.69
N VAL A 168 23.08 -13.19 7.70
CA VAL A 168 24.06 -12.48 8.54
C VAL A 168 24.99 -13.47 9.24
N SER A 169 24.41 -14.45 9.94
CA SER A 169 25.17 -15.50 10.61
C SER A 169 25.90 -16.41 9.62
N GLU A 170 25.27 -16.81 8.51
CA GLU A 170 25.87 -17.73 7.54
C GLU A 170 27.11 -17.14 6.86
N LEU A 171 27.05 -15.84 6.51
CA LEU A 171 28.13 -15.13 5.82
C LEU A 171 29.19 -14.56 6.79
N GLY A 172 28.99 -14.72 8.10
CA GLY A 172 29.90 -14.19 9.11
C GLY A 172 30.03 -12.67 9.04
N LEU A 173 28.91 -11.98 8.82
CA LEU A 173 28.85 -10.52 8.75
C LEU A 173 28.98 -9.91 10.16
N ALA A 174 29.61 -8.75 10.25
CA ALA A 174 29.92 -8.09 11.51
C ALA A 174 29.75 -6.58 11.40
N ALA A 175 29.50 -5.94 12.55
CA ALA A 175 29.52 -4.49 12.63
C ALA A 175 30.91 -3.96 12.21
N GLY A 176 30.92 -2.84 11.48
CA GLY A 176 32.11 -2.27 10.88
C GLY A 176 32.39 -2.73 9.44
N ASP A 177 31.71 -3.78 8.95
CA ASP A 177 31.85 -4.23 7.57
C ASP A 177 31.61 -3.09 6.57
N PRO A 178 32.43 -2.98 5.52
CA PRO A 178 32.28 -1.93 4.53
C PRO A 178 31.08 -2.21 3.61
N VAL A 179 30.41 -1.14 3.20
CA VAL A 179 29.28 -1.17 2.26
C VAL A 179 29.59 -0.25 1.09
N SER A 180 29.50 -0.78 -0.12
CA SER A 180 29.63 -0.01 -1.37
C SER A 180 28.37 -0.15 -2.21
N LEU A 181 27.89 0.96 -2.78
CA LEU A 181 26.69 0.98 -3.62
C LEU A 181 27.04 1.45 -5.02
N PHE A 182 26.68 0.65 -6.01
CA PHE A 182 26.85 0.93 -7.43
C PHE A 182 25.46 1.05 -8.03
N LEU A 183 25.09 2.26 -8.43
CA LEU A 183 23.81 2.49 -9.08
C LEU A 183 23.88 1.94 -10.51
N ASP A 184 22.85 1.21 -10.92
CA ASP A 184 22.73 0.82 -12.32
C ASP A 184 22.50 2.10 -13.14
N GLU A 185 23.36 2.36 -14.12
CA GLU A 185 23.11 3.37 -15.14
C GLU A 185 21.77 3.05 -15.82
N PRO A 186 20.90 4.04 -16.06
CA PRO A 186 19.68 3.79 -16.81
C PRO A 186 20.05 3.26 -18.20
N ARG A 187 19.65 2.01 -18.48
CA ARG A 187 19.72 1.41 -19.82
C ARG A 187 18.73 2.09 -20.76
#